data_AF-A0A9C8L7V4-F1
#
_entry.id   AF-A0A9C8L7V4-F1
#
_cell.length_a   1.000
_cell.length_b   1.000
_cell.length_c   1.000
_cell.angle_alpha   90.00
_cell.angle_beta   90.00
_cell.angle_gamma   90.00
#
_symmetry.space_group_name_H-M   'P 1'
#
loop_
_entity.id
_entity.type
_entity.pdbx_description
1 polymer ?
#
loop_
_entity_poly.entity_id
_entity_poly.type
_entity_poly.pdbx_seq_one_letter_code
_entity_poly.pdbx_strand_id
1 'polypeptide(L)'
;MSPRANLEMLFRLILTLCIAVGLVGYVSVAGPVDVARADPPPPPPSEAQPVDTSEETSEEPVIDVLPSLPQAPYANASPITRTIHLKSRAFVPSTSNALTVRGLESQASRGQERVHVLVQLDFIPRQAAKEALEARGLKLLAYVPDYAWIASVSVGRATTALQSPGVAWSGELTVEDKLDPAITADRWGEWNRAPDGTVAVYVAMHQDESLDTGRALVAAHGGRVVGEVIGVNLLLVEMDQKDVRALAAADAVQWIEPAAPPLTEANDGIRQQIGVNVVQAAPYSLDGTNIDVLVYDGGRVGAHVDFGTRL
;
A
#
# COMPACT_ATOMS: atom_id res chain seq x y z
N MET A 1 24.62 7.99 -24.84
CA MET A 1 23.29 7.35 -24.67
C MET A 1 22.25 8.22 -25.34
N SER A 2 21.36 7.62 -26.14
CA SER A 2 20.42 8.36 -26.99
C SER A 2 19.28 8.99 -26.16
N PRO A 3 18.85 10.23 -26.44
CA PRO A 3 17.77 10.92 -25.70
C PRO A 3 16.42 10.18 -25.73
N ARG A 4 16.23 9.23 -26.65
CA ARG A 4 15.06 8.33 -26.65
C ARG A 4 15.05 7.32 -25.51
N ALA A 5 16.22 6.89 -25.02
CA ALA A 5 16.33 5.91 -23.92
C ALA A 5 15.99 6.54 -22.55
N ASN A 6 16.30 7.83 -22.37
CA ASN A 6 15.96 8.55 -21.13
C ASN A 6 14.48 8.90 -21.03
N LEU A 7 13.81 9.11 -22.18
CA LEU A 7 12.39 9.42 -22.23
C LEU A 7 11.51 8.20 -21.92
N GLU A 8 11.89 7.01 -22.39
CA GLU A 8 11.20 5.76 -22.01
C GLU A 8 11.41 5.39 -20.54
N MET A 9 12.59 5.65 -19.98
CA MET A 9 12.90 5.40 -18.57
C MET A 9 12.10 6.32 -17.64
N LEU A 10 11.93 7.59 -18.04
CA LEU A 10 11.15 8.57 -17.29
C LEU A 10 9.63 8.29 -17.37
N PHE A 11 9.13 7.83 -18.51
CA PHE A 11 7.72 7.46 -18.68
C PHE A 11 7.32 6.25 -17.82
N ARG A 12 8.22 5.26 -17.66
CA ARG A 12 8.01 4.09 -16.79
C ARG A 12 8.04 4.42 -15.29
N LEU A 13 8.80 5.45 -14.90
CA LEU A 13 8.88 5.92 -13.51
C LEU A 13 7.63 6.71 -13.09
N ILE A 14 6.92 7.35 -14.02
CA ILE A 14 5.80 8.26 -13.72
C ILE A 14 4.47 7.53 -13.64
N LEU A 15 4.23 6.53 -14.49
CA LEU A 15 3.02 5.69 -14.37
C LEU A 15 2.96 4.98 -13.01
N THR A 16 4.14 4.71 -12.42
CA THR A 16 4.38 4.12 -11.08
C THR A 16 3.75 4.88 -9.92
N LEU A 17 3.67 6.21 -9.96
CA LEU A 17 3.24 7.00 -8.82
C LEU A 17 1.71 7.17 -8.74
N CYS A 18 1.02 7.24 -9.89
CA CYS A 18 -0.43 7.48 -9.92
C CYS A 18 -1.26 6.30 -9.43
N ILE A 19 -0.77 5.06 -9.60
CA ILE A 19 -1.54 3.89 -9.17
C ILE A 19 -1.34 3.57 -7.68
N ALA A 20 -0.21 3.97 -7.09
CA ALA A 20 -0.01 3.91 -5.65
C ALA A 20 -1.06 4.72 -4.87
N VAL A 21 -1.50 5.87 -5.39
CA VAL A 21 -2.49 6.74 -4.72
C VAL A 21 -3.92 6.18 -4.85
N GLY A 22 -4.25 5.45 -5.92
CA GLY A 22 -5.52 4.74 -6.05
C GLY A 22 -5.64 3.47 -5.20
N LEU A 23 -4.51 2.79 -4.92
CA LEU A 23 -4.47 1.62 -4.04
C LEU A 23 -4.39 1.98 -2.54
N VAL A 24 -3.85 3.15 -2.19
CA VAL A 24 -3.68 3.61 -0.80
C VAL A 24 -4.81 4.59 -0.43
N GLY A 25 -5.93 4.03 0.05
CA GLY A 25 -6.82 4.70 1.00
C GLY A 25 -7.66 5.86 0.47
N TYR A 26 -8.90 5.57 0.07
CA TYR A 26 -9.96 6.57 0.10
C TYR A 26 -10.41 6.76 1.56
N VAL A 27 -9.80 7.71 2.27
CA VAL A 27 -10.37 8.26 3.51
C VAL A 27 -11.50 9.18 3.11
N SER A 28 -12.72 8.87 3.55
CA SER A 28 -13.87 9.75 3.38
C SER A 28 -13.61 11.05 4.16
N VAL A 29 -13.32 12.15 3.46
CA VAL A 29 -13.26 13.48 4.05
C VAL A 29 -14.69 13.93 4.34
N ALA A 30 -15.03 14.04 5.62
CA ALA A 30 -16.24 14.71 6.08
C ALA A 30 -16.19 16.19 5.66
N GLY A 31 -17.36 16.75 5.31
CA GLY A 31 -17.52 18.12 4.83
C GLY A 31 -17.01 19.19 5.82
N PRO A 32 -16.96 20.46 5.38
CA PRO A 32 -16.27 21.53 6.09
C PRO A 32 -16.95 21.81 7.42
N VAL A 33 -16.24 21.56 8.52
CA VAL A 33 -16.56 22.11 9.84
C VAL A 33 -15.83 23.44 9.94
N ASP A 34 -16.56 24.50 10.31
CA ASP A 34 -16.02 25.84 10.61
C ASP A 34 -14.80 25.74 11.51
N VAL A 35 -13.63 26.14 10.99
CA VAL A 35 -12.39 26.17 11.75
C VAL A 35 -12.42 27.41 12.64
N ALA A 36 -12.77 27.22 13.91
CA ALA A 36 -12.51 28.19 14.95
C ALA A 36 -11.00 28.50 14.98
N ARG A 37 -10.66 29.80 14.97
CA ARG A 37 -9.27 30.28 15.02
C ARG A 37 -8.57 29.70 16.26
N ALA A 38 -7.46 28.99 16.04
CA ALA A 38 -6.55 28.59 17.10
C ALA A 38 -5.78 29.82 17.61
N ASP A 39 -5.71 29.98 18.93
CA ASP A 39 -4.87 31.00 19.57
C ASP A 39 -3.38 30.74 19.32
N PRO A 40 -2.54 31.78 19.25
CA PRO A 40 -1.12 31.62 18.97
C PRO A 40 -0.36 30.93 20.13
N PRO A 41 0.73 30.19 19.83
CA PRO A 41 1.50 29.47 20.83
C PRO A 41 2.26 30.41 21.78
N PRO A 42 2.53 30.00 23.03
CA PRO A 42 3.29 30.81 23.98
C PRO A 42 4.76 30.94 23.56
N PRO A 43 5.44 32.03 23.98
CA PRO A 43 6.84 32.28 23.62
C PRO A 43 7.81 31.27 24.26
N PRO A 44 9.00 31.07 23.67
CA PRO A 44 10.00 30.14 24.18
C PRO A 44 10.61 30.61 25.52
N PRO A 45 11.12 29.69 26.37
CA PRO A 45 11.69 30.03 27.65
C PRO A 45 12.97 30.88 27.52
N SER A 46 13.09 31.87 28.41
CA SER A 46 14.23 32.79 28.55
C SER A 46 15.53 32.06 28.90
N GLU A 47 16.66 32.53 28.32
CA GLU A 47 18.03 32.08 28.59
C GLU A 47 18.29 31.84 30.09
N ALA A 48 18.67 30.61 30.42
CA ALA A 48 19.18 30.26 31.75
C ALA A 48 20.63 30.77 31.89
N GLN A 49 20.89 31.52 32.96
CA GLN A 49 22.23 31.94 33.35
C GLN A 49 23.07 30.74 33.84
N PRO A 50 24.41 30.75 33.69
CA PRO A 50 25.24 29.60 34.01
C PRO A 50 25.31 29.37 35.53
N VAL A 51 25.01 28.13 35.95
CA VAL A 51 25.14 27.67 37.32
C VAL A 51 26.60 27.31 37.59
N ASP A 52 27.12 27.89 38.67
CA ASP A 52 28.45 27.74 39.25
C ASP A 52 28.76 26.27 39.60
N THR A 53 29.90 25.77 39.13
CA THR A 53 30.42 24.44 39.43
C THR A 53 31.28 24.48 40.68
N SER A 54 30.72 24.07 41.82
CA SER A 54 31.54 23.62 42.95
C SER A 54 30.83 22.54 43.78
N GLU A 55 31.63 21.53 44.14
CA GLU A 55 31.40 20.45 45.11
C GLU A 55 30.58 19.22 44.67
N GLU A 56 31.33 18.25 44.13
CA GLU A 56 30.93 16.85 43.97
C GLU A 56 31.45 16.05 45.19
N THR A 57 30.57 15.70 46.12
CA THR A 57 30.82 14.68 47.16
C THR A 57 30.01 13.43 46.83
N SER A 58 30.74 12.34 46.68
CA SER A 58 30.30 11.01 46.31
C SER A 58 29.52 10.30 47.42
N GLU A 59 28.23 10.03 47.20
CA GLU A 59 27.48 8.96 47.89
C GLU A 59 26.69 8.15 46.85
N GLU A 60 26.99 6.85 46.73
CA GLU A 60 26.24 5.90 45.89
C GLU A 60 24.87 5.58 46.53
N PRO A 61 23.74 5.62 45.80
CA PRO A 61 22.47 5.18 46.34
C PRO A 61 22.31 3.66 46.19
N VAL A 62 22.02 3.01 47.31
CA VAL A 62 21.63 1.60 47.43
C VAL A 62 20.35 1.35 46.63
N ILE A 63 20.39 0.40 45.68
CA ILE A 63 19.21 -0.02 44.91
C ILE A 63 18.33 -0.92 45.77
N ASP A 64 17.17 -0.41 46.16
CA ASP A 64 16.13 -1.16 46.86
C ASP A 64 15.41 -2.10 45.88
N VAL A 65 15.37 -3.40 46.18
CA VAL A 65 14.77 -4.42 45.32
C VAL A 65 13.24 -4.32 45.42
N LEU A 66 12.60 -3.82 44.36
CA LEU A 66 11.14 -3.80 44.25
C LEU A 66 10.56 -5.23 44.38
N PRO A 67 9.51 -5.45 45.20
CA PRO A 67 8.86 -6.75 45.28
C PRO A 67 8.22 -7.14 43.95
N SER A 68 8.42 -8.39 43.55
CA SER A 68 7.90 -8.97 42.32
C SER A 68 6.37 -8.96 42.30
N LEU A 69 5.78 -8.34 41.26
CA LEU A 69 4.35 -8.37 41.03
C LEU A 69 3.88 -9.82 40.71
N PRO A 70 2.75 -10.28 41.27
CA PRO A 70 2.24 -11.62 40.98
C PRO A 70 1.86 -11.75 39.51
N GLN A 71 2.41 -12.75 38.83
CA GLN A 71 2.04 -13.09 37.45
C GLN A 71 0.62 -13.66 37.43
N ALA A 72 -0.30 -12.98 36.75
CA ALA A 72 -1.64 -13.52 36.48
C ALA A 72 -1.55 -14.69 35.47
N PRO A 73 -2.33 -15.76 35.63
CA PRO A 73 -2.35 -16.87 34.69
C PRO A 73 -3.08 -16.44 33.42
N TYR A 74 -2.34 -16.18 32.33
CA TYR A 74 -2.92 -16.06 30.99
C TYR A 74 -3.34 -17.44 30.50
N ALA A 75 -4.47 -17.93 31.00
CA ALA A 75 -5.13 -19.13 30.51
C ALA A 75 -5.91 -18.80 29.22
N ASN A 76 -5.45 -19.34 28.09
CA ASN A 76 -6.21 -19.69 26.88
C ASN A 76 -7.45 -18.83 26.54
N ALA A 77 -7.26 -17.54 26.27
CA ALA A 77 -8.25 -16.80 25.50
C ALA A 77 -8.10 -17.20 24.02
N SER A 78 -9.20 -17.58 23.37
CA SER A 78 -9.18 -17.72 21.90
C SER A 78 -8.76 -16.38 21.28
N PRO A 79 -7.96 -16.37 20.19
CA PRO A 79 -7.56 -15.13 19.56
C PRO A 79 -8.79 -14.29 19.23
N ILE A 80 -8.81 -13.03 19.66
CA ILE A 80 -9.89 -12.11 19.29
C ILE A 80 -9.70 -11.78 17.80
N THR A 81 -10.57 -12.31 16.95
CA THR A 81 -10.62 -11.95 15.54
C THR A 81 -11.41 -10.67 15.34
N ARG A 82 -10.99 -9.84 14.38
CA ARG A 82 -11.64 -8.59 13.99
C ARG A 82 -12.21 -8.72 12.59
N THR A 83 -13.20 -7.90 12.26
CA THR A 83 -13.75 -7.84 10.90
C THR A 83 -12.63 -7.56 9.89
N ILE A 84 -12.55 -8.36 8.83
CA ILE A 84 -11.66 -8.11 7.70
C ILE A 84 -12.44 -7.31 6.66
N HIS A 85 -11.86 -6.20 6.21
CA HIS A 85 -12.46 -5.29 5.24
C HIS A 85 -11.74 -5.37 3.89
N LEU A 86 -12.40 -5.96 2.91
CA LEU A 86 -11.96 -6.00 1.51
C LEU A 86 -12.90 -5.12 0.67
N LYS A 87 -12.47 -4.71 -0.52
CA LYS A 87 -13.34 -4.00 -1.48
C LYS A 87 -14.57 -4.84 -1.87
N SER A 88 -14.42 -6.16 -1.94
CA SER A 88 -15.47 -7.12 -2.31
C SER A 88 -16.48 -7.40 -1.19
N ARG A 89 -16.03 -7.43 0.08
CA ARG A 89 -16.83 -7.87 1.23
C ARG A 89 -16.22 -7.45 2.56
N ALA A 90 -17.03 -7.46 3.62
CA ALA A 90 -16.58 -7.44 5.00
C ALA A 90 -17.08 -8.68 5.74
N PHE A 91 -16.23 -9.32 6.54
CA PHE A 91 -16.60 -10.53 7.27
C PHE A 91 -15.81 -10.71 8.56
N VAL A 92 -16.38 -11.42 9.53
CA VAL A 92 -15.69 -11.81 10.76
C VAL A 92 -15.03 -13.18 10.55
N PRO A 93 -13.72 -13.31 10.76
CA PRO A 93 -13.03 -14.59 10.67
C PRO A 93 -13.56 -15.61 11.68
N SER A 94 -13.65 -16.87 11.25
CA SER A 94 -14.13 -17.99 12.07
C SER A 94 -13.32 -19.26 11.77
N THR A 95 -13.50 -20.29 12.59
CA THR A 95 -12.87 -21.60 12.32
C THR A 95 -13.40 -22.26 11.05
N SER A 96 -14.63 -21.97 10.64
CA SER A 96 -15.27 -22.58 9.46
C SER A 96 -14.68 -22.11 8.13
N ASN A 97 -14.10 -20.90 8.11
CA ASN A 97 -13.46 -20.31 6.94
C ASN A 97 -11.94 -20.18 7.10
N ALA A 98 -11.38 -20.78 8.15
CA ALA A 98 -9.94 -20.82 8.36
C ALA A 98 -9.29 -21.82 7.39
N LEU A 99 -8.18 -21.43 6.79
CA LEU A 99 -7.41 -22.29 5.90
C LEU A 99 -6.72 -23.38 6.73
N THR A 100 -6.87 -24.63 6.30
CA THR A 100 -6.08 -25.74 6.86
C THR A 100 -4.76 -25.86 6.10
N VAL A 101 -3.75 -26.48 6.71
CA VAL A 101 -2.48 -26.79 6.02
C VAL A 101 -2.72 -27.55 4.71
N ARG A 102 -3.58 -28.57 4.73
CA ARG A 102 -3.97 -29.31 3.52
C ARG A 102 -4.69 -28.42 2.49
N GLY A 103 -5.55 -27.50 2.95
CA GLY A 103 -6.23 -26.53 2.09
C GLY A 103 -5.22 -25.65 1.35
N LEU A 104 -4.26 -25.10 2.09
CA LEU A 104 -3.15 -24.31 1.55
C LEU A 104 -2.33 -25.09 0.53
N GLU A 105 -1.92 -26.31 0.87
CA GLU A 105 -1.18 -27.20 -0.04
C GLU A 105 -1.97 -27.54 -1.31
N SER A 106 -3.30 -27.64 -1.22
CA SER A 106 -4.16 -27.91 -2.38
C SER A 106 -4.35 -26.71 -3.31
N GLN A 107 -4.14 -25.49 -2.81
CA GLN A 107 -4.15 -24.27 -3.62
C GLN A 107 -2.85 -24.08 -4.40
N ALA A 108 -1.75 -24.66 -3.93
CA ALA A 108 -0.48 -24.59 -4.63
C ALA A 108 -0.55 -25.37 -5.95
N SER A 109 -0.29 -24.69 -7.07
CA SER A 109 -0.09 -25.38 -8.35
C SER A 109 1.15 -26.28 -8.30
N ARG A 110 1.23 -27.27 -9.18
CA ARG A 110 2.41 -28.17 -9.23
C ARG A 110 3.70 -27.36 -9.42
N GLY A 111 4.63 -27.52 -8.48
CA GLY A 111 5.92 -26.81 -8.49
C GLY A 111 5.89 -25.42 -7.86
N GLN A 112 4.74 -24.96 -7.36
CA GLN A 112 4.62 -23.68 -6.68
C GLN A 112 5.13 -23.77 -5.24
N GLU A 113 6.09 -22.91 -4.87
CA GLU A 113 6.76 -22.96 -3.56
C GLU A 113 6.05 -22.16 -2.46
N ARG A 114 5.14 -21.26 -2.85
CA ARG A 114 4.41 -20.34 -1.97
C ARG A 114 3.00 -20.07 -2.49
N VAL A 115 2.08 -19.68 -1.62
CA VAL A 115 0.73 -19.24 -1.99
C VAL A 115 0.34 -17.98 -1.23
N HIS A 116 -0.57 -17.20 -1.80
CA HIS A 116 -1.02 -15.94 -1.23
C HIS A 116 -2.37 -16.09 -0.51
N VAL A 117 -2.39 -15.71 0.76
CA VAL A 117 -3.55 -15.91 1.65
C VAL A 117 -3.82 -14.65 2.46
N LEU A 118 -5.00 -14.59 3.07
CA LEU A 118 -5.31 -13.60 4.09
C LEU A 118 -4.84 -14.11 5.45
N VAL A 119 -4.24 -13.24 6.25
CA VAL A 119 -3.79 -13.52 7.62
C VAL A 119 -4.26 -12.38 8.52
N GLN A 120 -4.81 -12.71 9.68
CA GLN A 120 -5.04 -11.76 10.74
C GLN A 120 -4.09 -12.05 11.90
N LEU A 121 -3.42 -11.00 12.39
CA LEU A 121 -2.58 -11.08 13.58
C LEU A 121 -3.29 -10.47 14.78
N ASP A 122 -2.92 -10.88 15.99
CA ASP A 122 -3.41 -10.25 17.23
C ASP A 122 -2.69 -8.93 17.58
N PHE A 123 -1.69 -8.54 16.77
CA PHE A 123 -0.82 -7.38 16.99
C PHE A 123 -0.37 -6.72 15.68
N ILE A 124 0.11 -5.47 15.75
CA ILE A 124 0.76 -4.80 14.61
C ILE A 124 2.26 -5.15 14.63
N PRO A 125 2.78 -5.89 13.64
CA PRO A 125 4.16 -6.34 13.65
C PRO A 125 5.12 -5.21 13.27
N ARG A 126 6.11 -4.97 14.14
CA ARG A 126 7.31 -4.17 13.80
C ARG A 126 8.29 -5.03 12.99
N GLN A 127 9.35 -4.40 12.48
CA GLN A 127 10.32 -5.04 11.58
C GLN A 127 10.85 -6.39 12.08
N ALA A 128 11.32 -6.47 13.33
CA ALA A 128 11.82 -7.72 13.90
C ALA A 128 10.76 -8.84 13.96
N ALA A 129 9.48 -8.49 14.20
CA ALA A 129 8.40 -9.46 14.18
C ALA A 129 8.07 -9.91 12.76
N LYS A 130 8.12 -9.01 11.77
CA LYS A 130 7.97 -9.38 10.34
C LYS A 130 9.05 -10.37 9.91
N GLU A 131 10.30 -10.11 10.28
CA GLU A 131 11.44 -11.00 10.01
C GLU A 131 11.28 -12.36 10.68
N ALA A 132 10.79 -12.40 11.94
CA ALA A 132 10.52 -13.64 12.65
C ALA A 132 9.40 -14.47 11.99
N LEU A 133 8.34 -13.82 11.49
CA LEU A 133 7.28 -14.48 10.73
C LEU A 133 7.80 -14.99 9.37
N GLU A 134 8.58 -14.19 8.65
CA GLU A 134 9.16 -14.56 7.35
C GLU A 134 10.12 -15.75 7.49
N ALA A 135 10.96 -15.76 8.53
CA ALA A 135 11.85 -16.88 8.85
C ALA A 135 11.08 -18.19 9.16
N ARG A 136 9.80 -18.11 9.48
CA ARG A 136 8.89 -19.25 9.69
C ARG A 136 8.14 -19.66 8.43
N GLY A 137 8.26 -18.90 7.34
CA GLY A 137 7.60 -19.12 6.06
C GLY A 137 6.32 -18.30 5.87
N LEU A 138 6.10 -17.23 6.67
CA LEU A 138 4.97 -16.32 6.56
C LEU A 138 5.46 -14.88 6.27
N LYS A 139 5.45 -14.46 5.01
CA LYS A 139 5.87 -13.12 4.61
C LYS A 139 4.65 -12.20 4.44
N LEU A 140 4.59 -11.13 5.23
CA LEU A 140 3.51 -10.13 5.09
C LEU A 140 3.81 -9.21 3.90
N LEU A 141 2.83 -9.03 3.00
CA LEU A 141 3.01 -8.24 1.78
C LEU A 141 2.22 -6.94 1.82
N ALA A 142 0.89 -7.03 1.89
CA ALA A 142 0.00 -5.86 1.83
C ALA A 142 -0.89 -5.80 3.07
N TYR A 143 -1.04 -4.62 3.64
CA TYR A 143 -1.94 -4.41 4.77
C TYR A 143 -3.39 -4.38 4.32
N VAL A 144 -4.23 -5.08 5.08
CA VAL A 144 -5.69 -5.00 5.02
C VAL A 144 -6.15 -4.47 6.39
N PRO A 145 -7.11 -3.53 6.47
CA PRO A 145 -7.50 -2.95 7.75
C PRO A 145 -7.80 -3.97 8.85
N ASP A 146 -7.69 -3.51 10.10
CA ASP A 146 -7.98 -4.30 11.31
C ASP A 146 -7.08 -5.53 11.48
N TYR A 147 -5.76 -5.26 11.49
CA TYR A 147 -4.73 -6.26 11.78
C TYR A 147 -4.76 -7.42 10.78
N ALA A 148 -5.14 -7.17 9.53
CA ALA A 148 -5.13 -8.16 8.48
C ALA A 148 -4.04 -7.85 7.45
N TRP A 149 -3.60 -8.89 6.76
CA TRP A 149 -2.61 -8.79 5.70
C TRP A 149 -2.90 -9.80 4.61
N ILE A 150 -2.59 -9.43 3.38
CA ILE A 150 -2.25 -10.40 2.35
C ILE A 150 -0.82 -10.85 2.63
N ALA A 151 -0.61 -12.17 2.75
CA ALA A 151 0.66 -12.78 3.08
C ALA A 151 1.01 -13.88 2.09
N SER A 152 2.31 -14.06 1.86
CA SER A 152 2.90 -15.15 1.10
C SER A 152 3.34 -16.24 2.07
N VAL A 153 2.83 -17.45 1.88
CA VAL A 153 3.10 -18.60 2.75
C VAL A 153 3.87 -19.66 1.99
N SER A 154 5.03 -20.04 2.49
CA SER A 154 5.80 -21.15 1.93
C SER A 154 5.05 -22.47 2.12
N VAL A 155 4.79 -23.17 1.01
CA VAL A 155 4.07 -24.45 1.00
C VAL A 155 4.81 -25.49 1.84
N GLY A 156 6.13 -25.59 1.70
CA GLY A 156 6.96 -26.51 2.48
C GLY A 156 7.05 -26.19 3.99
N ARG A 157 6.56 -25.02 4.42
CA ARG A 157 6.54 -24.59 5.83
C ARG A 157 5.15 -24.22 6.32
N ALA A 158 4.09 -24.62 5.60
CA ALA A 158 2.72 -24.20 5.85
C ALA A 158 2.29 -24.39 7.31
N THR A 159 2.56 -25.54 7.92
CA THR A 159 2.28 -25.78 9.35
C THR A 159 2.94 -24.76 10.27
N THR A 160 4.25 -24.55 10.11
CA THR A 160 5.02 -23.63 10.96
C THR A 160 4.59 -22.18 10.75
N ALA A 161 4.26 -21.81 9.52
CA ALA A 161 3.80 -20.49 9.12
C ALA A 161 2.42 -20.18 9.73
N LEU A 162 1.43 -21.04 9.51
CA LEU A 162 0.05 -20.82 9.99
C LEU A 162 -0.08 -20.93 11.51
N GLN A 163 0.81 -21.67 12.18
CA GLN A 163 0.89 -21.76 13.64
C GLN A 163 1.91 -20.77 14.24
N SER A 164 2.33 -19.75 13.50
CA SER A 164 3.25 -18.76 14.03
C SER A 164 2.63 -17.99 15.21
N PRO A 165 3.39 -17.70 16.27
CA PRO A 165 2.89 -16.89 17.38
C PRO A 165 2.32 -15.55 16.89
N GLY A 166 1.15 -15.20 17.41
CA GLY A 166 0.42 -13.98 17.05
C GLY A 166 -0.42 -14.07 15.78
N VAL A 167 -0.39 -15.20 15.04
CA VAL A 167 -1.38 -15.48 13.98
C VAL A 167 -2.70 -15.84 14.64
N ALA A 168 -3.69 -14.94 14.53
CA ALA A 168 -5.03 -15.14 15.06
C ALA A 168 -5.93 -15.92 14.10
N TRP A 169 -5.72 -15.75 12.79
CA TRP A 169 -6.48 -16.44 11.75
C TRP A 169 -5.73 -16.42 10.41
N SER A 170 -6.00 -17.41 9.56
CA SER A 170 -5.59 -17.41 8.16
C SER A 170 -6.71 -17.98 7.30
N GLY A 171 -6.88 -17.48 6.08
CA GLY A 171 -7.95 -17.88 5.16
C GLY A 171 -7.62 -17.58 3.72
N GLU A 172 -8.45 -18.11 2.82
CA GLU A 172 -8.26 -17.93 1.38
C GLU A 172 -8.46 -16.47 0.94
N LEU A 173 -7.61 -16.02 0.00
CA LEU A 173 -7.85 -14.84 -0.81
C LEU A 173 -8.57 -15.28 -2.10
N THR A 174 -9.90 -15.16 -2.11
CA THR A 174 -10.74 -15.71 -3.19
C THR A 174 -10.62 -14.90 -4.48
N VAL A 175 -11.10 -15.45 -5.60
CA VAL A 175 -11.13 -14.73 -6.90
C VAL A 175 -11.95 -13.44 -6.79
N GLU A 176 -13.09 -13.50 -6.10
CA GLU A 176 -13.95 -12.34 -5.84
C GLU A 176 -13.24 -11.26 -5.02
N ASP A 177 -12.36 -11.66 -4.11
CA ASP A 177 -11.56 -10.73 -3.30
C ASP A 177 -10.46 -10.03 -4.10
N LYS A 178 -10.15 -10.52 -5.30
CA LYS A 178 -9.17 -9.96 -6.24
C LYS A 178 -9.80 -9.09 -7.33
N LEU A 179 -11.13 -8.96 -7.38
CA LEU A 179 -11.84 -8.22 -8.43
C LEU A 179 -12.53 -6.98 -7.88
N ASP A 180 -12.38 -5.86 -8.59
CA ASP A 180 -13.15 -4.67 -8.28
C ASP A 180 -14.66 -4.92 -8.39
N PRO A 181 -15.48 -4.41 -7.45
CA PRO A 181 -16.93 -4.53 -7.51
C PRO A 181 -17.56 -4.00 -8.81
N ALA A 182 -16.89 -3.12 -9.55
CA ALA A 182 -17.32 -2.69 -10.87
C ALA A 182 -17.26 -3.84 -11.89
N ILE A 183 -16.22 -4.67 -11.86
CA ILE A 183 -16.08 -5.83 -12.77
C ILE A 183 -17.19 -6.85 -12.50
N THR A 184 -17.40 -7.20 -11.23
CA THR A 184 -18.41 -8.21 -10.85
C THR A 184 -19.84 -7.75 -11.13
N ALA A 185 -20.09 -6.44 -11.10
CA ALA A 185 -21.38 -5.84 -11.42
C ALA A 185 -21.51 -5.41 -12.89
N ASP A 186 -20.56 -5.78 -13.75
CA ASP A 186 -20.52 -5.43 -15.19
C ASP A 186 -20.62 -3.91 -15.46
N ARG A 187 -20.01 -3.10 -14.58
CA ARG A 187 -19.96 -1.63 -14.69
C ARG A 187 -18.66 -1.21 -15.37
N TRP A 188 -18.77 -0.89 -16.65
CA TRP A 188 -17.66 -0.43 -17.49
C TRP A 188 -17.92 0.97 -18.02
N GLY A 189 -16.85 1.75 -18.20
CA GLY A 189 -16.88 3.06 -18.84
C GLY A 189 -16.53 2.95 -20.33
N GLU A 190 -16.92 3.96 -21.11
CA GLU A 190 -16.60 4.03 -22.54
C GLU A 190 -15.08 4.06 -22.83
N TRP A 191 -14.29 4.50 -21.85
CA TRP A 191 -12.83 4.56 -21.94
C TRP A 191 -12.12 3.24 -21.62
N ASN A 192 -12.79 2.27 -21.00
CA ASN A 192 -12.18 1.00 -20.60
C ASN A 192 -12.89 -0.25 -21.12
N ARG A 193 -13.91 -0.08 -21.97
CA ARG A 193 -14.55 -1.18 -22.70
C ARG A 193 -14.81 -0.79 -24.16
N ALA A 194 -14.18 -1.52 -25.07
CA ALA A 194 -14.40 -1.39 -26.49
C ALA A 194 -15.70 -2.09 -26.94
N PRO A 195 -16.28 -1.69 -28.09
CA PRO A 195 -17.51 -2.30 -28.62
C PRO A 195 -17.39 -3.80 -28.94
N ASP A 196 -16.17 -4.30 -29.16
CA ASP A 196 -15.90 -5.71 -29.45
C ASP A 196 -15.82 -6.60 -28.19
N GLY A 197 -15.98 -6.01 -27.00
CA GLY A 197 -15.90 -6.72 -25.71
C GLY A 197 -14.49 -6.74 -25.10
N THR A 198 -13.50 -6.13 -25.75
CA THR A 198 -12.17 -5.94 -25.16
C THR A 198 -12.27 -4.91 -24.04
N VAL A 199 -11.71 -5.23 -22.87
CA VAL A 199 -11.63 -4.33 -21.72
C VAL A 199 -10.19 -3.98 -21.40
N ALA A 200 -9.98 -2.74 -20.95
CA ALA A 200 -8.73 -2.28 -20.37
C ALA A 200 -8.82 -2.39 -18.83
N VAL A 201 -7.90 -3.12 -18.23
CA VAL A 201 -7.85 -3.35 -16.77
C VAL A 201 -6.45 -3.12 -16.23
N TYR A 202 -6.37 -2.64 -14.99
CA TYR A 202 -5.15 -2.70 -14.20
C TYR A 202 -5.08 -4.03 -13.48
N VAL A 203 -3.94 -4.72 -13.60
CA VAL A 203 -3.66 -6.00 -12.94
C VAL A 203 -2.47 -5.80 -12.01
N ALA A 204 -2.74 -5.73 -10.71
CA ALA A 204 -1.71 -5.68 -9.67
C ALA A 204 -1.23 -7.09 -9.35
N MET A 205 0.09 -7.28 -9.36
CA MET A 205 0.75 -8.51 -8.95
C MET A 205 1.16 -8.40 -7.48
N HIS A 206 1.20 -9.52 -6.76
CA HIS A 206 1.72 -9.52 -5.39
C HIS A 206 3.17 -8.98 -5.36
N GLN A 207 3.56 -8.27 -4.30
CA GLN A 207 4.85 -7.56 -4.23
C GLN A 207 6.07 -8.46 -4.42
N ASP A 208 5.96 -9.73 -4.07
CA ASP A 208 7.00 -10.74 -4.21
C ASP A 208 6.91 -11.53 -5.53
N GLU A 209 5.98 -11.19 -6.42
CA GLU A 209 5.87 -11.68 -7.80
C GLU A 209 6.52 -10.72 -8.80
N SER A 210 6.94 -11.26 -9.95
CA SER A 210 7.56 -10.44 -11.01
C SER A 210 6.54 -9.98 -12.06
N LEU A 211 6.78 -8.83 -12.67
CA LEU A 211 6.01 -8.40 -13.85
C LEU A 211 6.16 -9.38 -15.02
N ASP A 212 7.26 -10.12 -15.12
CA ASP A 212 7.48 -11.16 -16.13
C ASP A 212 6.49 -12.32 -15.93
N THR A 213 6.26 -12.75 -14.68
CA THR A 213 5.20 -13.70 -14.32
C THR A 213 3.85 -13.17 -14.76
N GLY A 214 3.55 -11.90 -14.45
CA GLY A 214 2.29 -11.26 -14.83
C GLY A 214 2.09 -11.20 -16.36
N ARG A 215 3.13 -10.82 -17.12
CA ARG A 215 3.10 -10.83 -18.59
C ARG A 215 2.81 -12.21 -19.15
N ALA A 216 3.46 -13.25 -18.61
CA ALA A 216 3.23 -14.63 -19.04
C ALA A 216 1.79 -15.09 -18.75
N LEU A 217 1.25 -14.75 -17.58
CA LEU A 217 -0.14 -15.04 -17.23
C LEU A 217 -1.12 -14.33 -18.15
N VAL A 218 -0.95 -13.02 -18.36
CA VAL A 218 -1.80 -12.24 -19.27
C VAL A 218 -1.82 -12.85 -20.67
N ALA A 219 -0.66 -13.21 -21.22
CA ALA A 219 -0.57 -13.86 -22.52
C ALA A 219 -1.25 -15.24 -22.55
N ALA A 220 -1.10 -16.03 -21.48
CA ALA A 220 -1.76 -17.34 -21.35
C ALA A 220 -3.30 -17.23 -21.30
N HIS A 221 -3.82 -16.11 -20.82
CA HIS A 221 -5.25 -15.78 -20.81
C HIS A 221 -5.71 -14.98 -22.05
N GLY A 222 -4.88 -14.91 -23.10
CA GLY A 222 -5.24 -14.24 -24.36
C GLY A 222 -5.25 -12.71 -24.31
N GLY A 223 -4.74 -12.12 -23.22
CA GLY A 223 -4.60 -10.68 -23.08
C GLY A 223 -3.28 -10.13 -23.63
N ARG A 224 -3.22 -8.81 -23.73
CA ARG A 224 -2.05 -8.05 -24.15
C ARG A 224 -1.69 -7.01 -23.09
N VAL A 225 -0.44 -7.01 -22.65
CA VAL A 225 0.10 -5.93 -21.80
C VAL A 225 0.39 -4.71 -22.68
N VAL A 226 -0.13 -3.56 -22.28
CA VAL A 226 -0.05 -2.30 -23.05
C VAL A 226 0.65 -1.19 -22.27
N GLY A 227 0.84 -1.38 -20.97
CA GLY A 227 1.62 -0.50 -20.10
C GLY A 227 2.03 -1.21 -18.82
N GLU A 228 3.04 -0.69 -18.14
CA GLU A 228 3.56 -1.28 -16.90
C GLU A 228 3.99 -0.20 -15.93
N VAL A 229 3.88 -0.55 -14.66
CA VAL A 229 3.94 0.35 -13.53
C VAL A 229 4.80 -0.30 -12.46
N ILE A 230 6.11 -0.16 -12.66
CA ILE A 230 7.12 -1.00 -11.99
C ILE A 230 7.07 -0.87 -10.48
N GLY A 231 7.04 0.35 -9.93
CA GLY A 231 7.14 0.53 -8.47
C GLY A 231 5.87 0.20 -7.69
N VAL A 232 4.76 -0.14 -8.35
CA VAL A 232 3.59 -0.77 -7.69
C VAL A 232 3.22 -2.13 -8.28
N ASN A 233 4.14 -2.74 -9.03
CA ASN A 233 4.01 -4.07 -9.59
C ASN A 233 2.70 -4.30 -10.38
N LEU A 234 2.40 -3.39 -11.31
CA LEU A 234 1.12 -3.39 -12.01
C LEU A 234 1.25 -3.34 -13.53
N LEU A 235 0.37 -4.09 -14.19
CA LEU A 235 0.23 -4.17 -15.63
C LEU A 235 -1.07 -3.50 -16.09
N LEU A 236 -1.01 -2.67 -17.11
CA LEU A 236 -2.19 -2.25 -17.86
C LEU A 236 -2.39 -3.27 -18.99
N VAL A 237 -3.56 -3.92 -18.98
CA VAL A 237 -3.88 -5.07 -19.82
C VAL A 237 -5.13 -4.79 -20.64
N GLU A 238 -5.08 -5.14 -21.93
CA GLU A 238 -6.26 -5.28 -22.78
C GLU A 238 -6.56 -6.75 -23.01
N MET A 239 -7.79 -7.19 -22.74
CA MET A 239 -8.21 -8.58 -22.91
C MET A 239 -9.72 -8.71 -23.10
N ASP A 240 -10.21 -9.87 -23.53
CA ASP A 240 -11.64 -10.15 -23.58
C ASP A 240 -12.21 -10.13 -22.15
N GLN A 241 -13.30 -9.39 -21.95
CA GLN A 241 -13.97 -9.25 -20.66
C GLN A 241 -14.24 -10.61 -19.97
N LYS A 242 -14.59 -11.65 -20.75
CA LYS A 242 -14.94 -12.97 -20.20
C LYS A 242 -13.74 -13.67 -19.52
N ASP A 243 -12.52 -13.31 -19.91
CA ASP A 243 -11.29 -13.95 -19.46
C ASP A 243 -10.68 -13.27 -18.22
N VAL A 244 -11.15 -12.06 -17.86
CA VAL A 244 -10.67 -11.29 -16.69
C VAL A 244 -10.78 -12.09 -15.39
N ARG A 245 -11.91 -12.75 -15.18
CA ARG A 245 -12.14 -13.57 -13.97
C ARG A 245 -11.22 -14.79 -13.92
N ALA A 246 -10.90 -15.37 -15.08
CA ALA A 246 -9.98 -16.49 -15.15
C ALA A 246 -8.54 -16.05 -14.81
N LEU A 247 -8.13 -14.86 -15.25
CA LEU A 247 -6.84 -14.28 -14.87
C LEU A 247 -6.75 -14.01 -13.36
N ALA A 248 -7.81 -13.49 -12.74
CA ALA A 248 -7.87 -13.27 -11.30
C ALA A 248 -7.73 -14.56 -10.46
N ALA A 249 -7.98 -15.73 -11.05
CA ALA A 249 -7.78 -17.01 -10.36
C ALA A 249 -6.31 -17.40 -10.21
N ALA A 250 -5.38 -16.74 -10.92
CA ALA A 250 -3.96 -16.98 -10.73
C ALA A 250 -3.51 -16.50 -9.35
N ASP A 251 -2.74 -17.34 -8.62
CA ASP A 251 -2.24 -17.00 -7.29
C ASP A 251 -1.40 -15.71 -7.30
N ALA A 252 -0.59 -15.51 -8.33
CA ALA A 252 0.29 -14.34 -8.47
C ALA A 252 -0.45 -12.99 -8.59
N VAL A 253 -1.73 -13.00 -9.00
CA VAL A 253 -2.54 -11.80 -9.13
C VAL A 253 -3.08 -11.39 -7.76
N GLN A 254 -2.81 -10.15 -7.38
CA GLN A 254 -3.31 -9.55 -6.14
C GLN A 254 -4.68 -8.90 -6.34
N TRP A 255 -4.85 -8.16 -7.43
CA TRP A 255 -6.02 -7.33 -7.66
C TRP A 255 -6.20 -6.98 -9.15
N ILE A 256 -7.44 -6.91 -9.61
CA ILE A 256 -7.81 -6.42 -10.94
C ILE A 256 -8.92 -5.38 -10.81
N GLU A 257 -8.75 -4.24 -11.46
CA GLU A 257 -9.77 -3.18 -11.56
C GLU A 257 -9.85 -2.59 -12.97
N PRO A 258 -10.98 -1.98 -13.37
CA PRO A 258 -11.08 -1.31 -14.66
C PRO A 258 -10.06 -0.18 -14.77
N ALA A 259 -9.45 -0.02 -15.94
CA ALA A 259 -8.53 1.10 -16.18
C ALA A 259 -9.27 2.44 -15.98
N ALA A 260 -8.58 3.38 -15.34
CA ALA A 260 -9.11 4.72 -15.11
C ALA A 260 -9.28 5.46 -16.45
N PRO A 261 -10.19 6.45 -16.52
CA PRO A 261 -10.26 7.33 -17.67
C PRO A 261 -8.92 8.04 -17.90
N PRO A 262 -8.63 8.46 -19.14
CA PRO A 262 -7.49 9.32 -19.42
C PRO A 262 -7.50 10.56 -18.52
N LEU A 263 -6.32 10.97 -18.08
CA LEU A 263 -6.18 12.21 -17.33
C LEU A 263 -6.58 13.39 -18.21
N THR A 264 -7.24 14.38 -17.60
CA THR A 264 -7.62 15.63 -18.23
C THR A 264 -6.99 16.80 -17.49
N GLU A 265 -6.75 17.90 -18.19
CA GLU A 265 -6.29 19.15 -17.58
C GLU A 265 -7.37 19.68 -16.62
N ALA A 266 -7.01 19.84 -15.35
CA ALA A 266 -7.91 20.30 -14.30
C ALA A 266 -7.27 21.35 -13.37
N ASN A 267 -6.05 21.80 -13.70
CA ASN A 267 -5.16 22.49 -12.77
C ASN A 267 -5.25 24.04 -12.82
N ASP A 268 -6.34 24.59 -13.35
CA ASP A 268 -6.56 26.05 -13.38
C ASP A 268 -6.93 26.57 -11.98
N GLY A 269 -6.12 27.49 -11.43
CA GLY A 269 -6.36 28.12 -10.13
C GLY A 269 -5.61 27.54 -8.92
N ILE A 270 -4.78 26.49 -9.09
CA ILE A 270 -4.06 25.84 -7.97
C ILE A 270 -3.18 26.80 -7.15
N ARG A 271 -2.63 27.85 -7.79
CA ARG A 271 -1.80 28.87 -7.14
C ARG A 271 -2.52 29.57 -5.98
N GLN A 272 -3.83 29.81 -6.12
CA GLN A 272 -4.64 30.40 -5.05
C GLN A 272 -4.95 29.36 -3.97
N GLN A 273 -5.26 28.12 -4.36
CA GLN A 273 -5.66 27.06 -3.43
C GLN A 273 -4.53 26.62 -2.49
N ILE A 274 -3.28 26.55 -2.97
CA ILE A 274 -2.14 26.13 -2.14
C ILE A 274 -1.47 27.29 -1.39
N GLY A 275 -2.04 28.50 -1.46
CA GLY A 275 -1.57 29.65 -0.68
C GLY A 275 -0.16 30.13 -1.04
N VAL A 276 0.27 30.00 -2.31
CA VAL A 276 1.64 30.35 -2.75
C VAL A 276 2.06 31.76 -2.31
N ASN A 277 1.13 32.72 -2.37
CA ASN A 277 1.41 34.10 -1.95
C ASN A 277 1.78 34.23 -0.46
N VAL A 278 1.22 33.37 0.40
CA VAL A 278 1.46 33.42 1.85
C VAL A 278 2.89 32.98 2.17
N VAL A 279 3.36 31.90 1.56
CA VAL A 279 4.71 31.36 1.82
C VAL A 279 5.82 32.17 1.15
N GLN A 280 5.51 32.87 0.05
CA GLN A 280 6.45 33.80 -0.59
C GLN A 280 6.54 35.16 0.13
N ALA A 281 5.48 35.57 0.84
CA ALA A 281 5.49 36.81 1.59
C ALA A 281 6.33 36.69 2.88
N ALA A 282 6.75 37.84 3.40
CA ALA A 282 7.31 37.92 4.75
C ALA A 282 6.28 37.42 5.78
N PRO A 283 6.71 36.71 6.84
CA PRO A 283 8.10 36.50 7.27
C PRO A 283 8.79 35.26 6.66
N TYR A 284 8.08 34.43 5.89
CA TYR A 284 8.61 33.15 5.41
C TYR A 284 9.62 33.32 4.27
N SER A 285 9.27 34.15 3.27
CA SER A 285 10.14 34.47 2.13
C SER A 285 10.70 33.21 1.42
N LEU A 286 9.91 32.13 1.37
CA LEU A 286 10.33 30.86 0.77
C LEU A 286 10.16 30.92 -0.76
N ASP A 287 11.22 30.60 -1.50
CA ASP A 287 11.27 30.68 -2.96
C ASP A 287 11.49 29.31 -3.65
N GLY A 288 11.69 28.26 -2.85
CA GLY A 288 11.95 26.90 -3.34
C GLY A 288 13.41 26.64 -3.70
N THR A 289 14.36 27.47 -3.24
CA THR A 289 15.80 27.19 -3.40
C THR A 289 16.15 25.80 -2.86
N ASN A 290 16.91 25.03 -3.64
CA ASN A 290 17.31 23.63 -3.38
C ASN A 290 16.16 22.60 -3.36
N ILE A 291 15.01 22.92 -3.97
CA ILE A 291 13.91 21.98 -4.15
C ILE A 291 13.72 21.68 -5.64
N ASP A 292 13.75 20.40 -5.99
CA ASP A 292 13.34 19.93 -7.31
C ASP A 292 11.84 19.60 -7.31
N VAL A 293 11.12 20.07 -8.32
CA VAL A 293 9.68 19.85 -8.47
C VAL A 293 9.41 19.09 -9.75
N LEU A 294 8.85 17.89 -9.64
CA LEU A 294 8.25 17.19 -10.77
C LEU A 294 6.82 17.71 -10.98
N VAL A 295 6.58 18.35 -12.11
CA VAL A 295 5.24 18.76 -12.54
C VAL A 295 4.73 17.73 -13.56
N TYR A 296 3.64 17.06 -13.21
CA TYR A 296 2.93 16.15 -14.10
C TYR A 296 1.62 16.81 -14.55
N ASP A 297 1.58 17.25 -15.80
CA ASP A 297 0.48 18.05 -16.37
C ASP A 297 0.33 17.71 -17.87
N GLY A 298 -0.67 18.30 -18.55
CA GLY A 298 -1.05 17.99 -19.93
C GLY A 298 0.00 18.33 -21.00
N GLY A 299 1.08 19.02 -20.63
CA GLY A 299 2.03 19.57 -21.59
C GLY A 299 3.48 19.56 -21.13
N ARG A 300 4.37 19.87 -22.08
CA ARG A 300 5.77 20.18 -21.79
C ARG A 300 5.86 21.63 -21.34
N VAL A 301 6.69 21.88 -20.32
CA VAL A 301 6.99 23.25 -19.93
C VAL A 301 7.70 23.95 -21.09
N GLY A 302 7.05 24.99 -21.63
CA GLY A 302 7.59 25.79 -22.74
C GLY A 302 8.61 26.82 -22.26
N ALA A 303 9.37 27.39 -23.19
CA ALA A 303 10.26 28.51 -22.89
C ALA A 303 9.43 29.75 -22.53
N HIS A 304 9.36 30.06 -21.24
CA HIS A 304 8.71 31.25 -20.70
C HIS A 304 9.71 32.01 -19.82
N VAL A 305 9.67 33.35 -19.88
CA VAL A 305 10.61 34.21 -19.14
C VAL A 305 10.60 33.94 -17.63
N ASP A 306 9.44 33.59 -17.08
CA ASP A 306 9.27 33.29 -15.66
C ASP A 306 10.01 32.03 -15.19
N PHE A 307 10.38 31.13 -16.10
CA PHE A 307 11.19 29.97 -15.75
C PHE A 307 12.68 30.31 -15.61
N GLY A 308 13.16 31.37 -16.25
CA GLY A 308 14.58 31.75 -16.22
C GLY A 308 15.50 30.56 -16.52
N THR A 309 16.31 30.17 -15.52
CA THR A 309 17.24 29.03 -15.58
C THR A 309 16.77 27.80 -14.79
N ARG A 310 15.46 27.67 -14.52
CA ARG A 310 14.88 26.68 -13.60
C ARG A 310 14.29 25.42 -14.27
N LEU A 311 14.53 25.23 -15.58
CA LEU A 311 14.12 24.04 -16.35
C LEU A 311 15.32 23.17 -16.72
#